data_AF-A0A3D4CGW1-F1
#
_entry.id   AF-A0A3D4CGW1-F1
#
_cell.length_a   1.000
_cell.length_b   1.000
_cell.length_c   1.000
_cell.angle_alpha   90.00
_cell.angle_beta   90.00
_cell.angle_gamma   90.00
#
_symmetry.space_group_name_H-M   'P 1'
#
loop_
_entity.id
_entity.type
_entity.pdbx_description
1 polymer ?
#
loop_
_entity_poly.entity_id
_entity_poly.type
_entity_poly.pdbx_seq_one_letter_code
_entity_poly.pdbx_strand_id
1 'polypeptide(L)'
;MILLNCWRRNSMKKITAIILSIFILLGIYYPCNIFAASIPTTTITSVKAQSKAFTVKWKKKSGITGYQIQYSTNSKFKKGNKSIKIKNAKTISKKITKLKAAKKYYVRIRTYKGKKYSKWSKVKSIKTTKESKCTKDNIQKETHCTNNNNHSIKCGNMGRWFNSRDEVDNYWVQVDNNYAKQYLDGTITFKEYGEKSPCGYECWSCSYCGKWTGNFKYN
;
A
#
# COMPACT_ATOMS: atom_id res chain seq x y z
N MET A 1 -30.60 47.68 -72.15
CA MET A 1 -30.07 47.44 -70.77
C MET A 1 -30.34 46.03 -70.21
N ILE A 2 -31.25 45.22 -70.78
CA ILE A 2 -31.61 43.88 -70.25
C ILE A 2 -30.65 42.76 -70.72
N LEU A 3 -30.14 42.83 -71.96
CA LEU A 3 -29.26 41.80 -72.54
C LEU A 3 -27.85 41.76 -71.92
N LEU A 4 -27.30 42.91 -71.52
CA LEU A 4 -25.98 43.01 -70.86
C LEU A 4 -25.97 42.32 -69.47
N ASN A 5 -27.10 42.41 -68.75
CA ASN A 5 -27.26 41.79 -67.43
C ASN A 5 -27.44 40.27 -67.50
N CYS A 6 -28.03 39.75 -68.58
CA CYS A 6 -28.20 38.30 -68.80
C CYS A 6 -26.87 37.62 -69.17
N TRP A 7 -26.07 38.25 -70.03
CA TRP A 7 -24.74 37.75 -70.40
C TRP A 7 -23.78 37.78 -69.20
N ARG A 8 -23.77 38.88 -68.43
CA ARG A 8 -22.96 39.00 -67.20
C ARG A 8 -23.38 37.98 -66.13
N ARG A 9 -24.68 37.69 -65.98
CA ARG A 9 -25.20 36.70 -65.02
C ARG A 9 -24.87 35.25 -65.41
N ASN A 10 -24.89 34.90 -66.70
CA ASN A 10 -24.50 33.56 -67.15
C ASN A 10 -22.98 33.34 -67.15
N SER A 11 -22.18 34.35 -67.50
CA SER A 11 -20.71 34.26 -67.40
C SER A 11 -20.24 34.17 -65.95
N MET A 12 -20.85 34.92 -65.01
CA MET A 12 -20.54 34.83 -63.58
C MET A 12 -20.85 33.43 -63.01
N LYS A 13 -21.96 32.81 -63.42
CA LYS A 13 -22.32 31.44 -62.99
C LYS A 13 -21.31 30.38 -63.44
N LYS A 14 -20.75 30.53 -64.66
CA LYS A 14 -19.70 29.64 -65.18
C LYS A 14 -18.39 29.83 -64.42
N ILE A 15 -18.01 31.07 -64.12
CA ILE A 15 -16.79 31.37 -63.34
C ILE A 15 -16.93 30.84 -61.90
N THR A 16 -18.08 31.02 -61.24
CA THR A 16 -18.31 30.47 -59.90
C THR A 16 -18.32 28.94 -59.86
N ALA A 17 -18.81 28.29 -60.92
CA ALA A 17 -18.80 26.83 -61.04
C ALA A 17 -17.37 26.27 -61.18
N ILE A 18 -16.51 26.96 -61.93
CA ILE A 18 -15.09 26.59 -62.10
C ILE A 18 -14.32 26.80 -60.80
N ILE A 19 -14.60 27.86 -60.03
CA ILE A 19 -13.93 28.10 -58.74
C ILE A 19 -14.33 27.03 -57.70
N LEU A 20 -15.61 26.63 -57.67
CA LEU A 20 -16.09 25.57 -56.77
C LEU A 20 -15.50 24.19 -57.11
N SER A 21 -15.34 23.85 -58.39
CA SER A 21 -14.72 22.58 -58.79
C SER A 21 -13.22 22.52 -58.45
N ILE A 22 -12.51 23.65 -58.52
CA ILE A 22 -11.12 23.76 -58.08
C ILE A 22 -11.00 23.57 -56.54
N PHE A 23 -11.93 24.12 -55.76
CA PHE A 23 -11.96 23.91 -54.29
C PHE A 23 -12.21 22.45 -53.91
N ILE A 24 -13.06 21.73 -54.66
CA ILE A 24 -13.30 20.30 -54.45
C ILE A 24 -12.04 19.47 -54.77
N LEU A 25 -11.29 19.83 -55.82
CA LEU A 25 -10.03 19.17 -56.18
C LEU A 25 -8.89 19.45 -55.16
N LEU A 26 -8.87 20.65 -54.56
CA LEU A 26 -7.90 21.01 -53.51
C LEU A 26 -8.25 20.42 -52.13
N GLY A 27 -9.53 20.13 -51.86
CA GLY A 27 -10.01 19.58 -50.58
C GLY A 27 -9.65 18.11 -50.31
N ILE A 28 -9.18 17.38 -51.32
CA ILE A 28 -8.88 15.93 -51.23
C ILE A 28 -7.41 15.68 -50.79
N TYR A 29 -6.58 16.72 -50.73
CA TYR A 29 -5.14 16.61 -50.47
C TYR A 29 -4.71 17.05 -49.06
N TYR A 30 -5.64 17.14 -48.12
CA TYR A 30 -5.26 17.19 -46.72
C TYR A 30 -5.18 15.74 -46.22
N PRO A 31 -3.98 15.13 -46.11
CA PRO A 31 -3.86 13.90 -45.36
C PRO A 31 -4.40 14.21 -43.96
N CYS A 32 -5.58 13.67 -43.65
CA CYS A 32 -6.03 13.58 -42.28
C CYS A 32 -4.98 12.73 -41.58
N ASN A 33 -4.04 13.40 -40.90
CA ASN A 33 -3.11 12.74 -40.02
C ASN A 33 -3.95 12.14 -38.91
N ILE A 34 -4.42 10.90 -39.10
CA ILE A 34 -5.06 10.12 -38.06
C ILE A 34 -3.97 9.83 -37.04
N PHE A 35 -3.78 10.76 -36.10
CA PHE A 35 -2.90 10.52 -34.95
C PHE A 35 -3.47 9.32 -34.22
N ALA A 36 -2.76 8.19 -34.30
CA ALA A 36 -3.14 6.98 -33.60
C ALA A 36 -3.36 7.31 -32.13
N ALA A 37 -4.60 7.14 -31.64
CA ALA A 37 -4.97 7.48 -30.28
C ALA A 37 -4.00 6.83 -29.28
N SER A 38 -3.29 7.68 -28.52
CA SER A 38 -2.28 7.20 -27.59
C SER A 38 -2.94 6.43 -26.43
N ILE A 39 -2.34 5.30 -26.03
CA ILE A 39 -2.89 4.48 -24.95
C ILE A 39 -2.84 5.27 -23.64
N PRO A 40 -3.94 5.31 -22.85
CA PRO A 40 -3.99 6.12 -21.63
C PRO A 40 -2.97 5.64 -20.61
N THR A 41 -2.13 6.55 -20.10
CA THR A 41 -1.19 6.26 -19.01
C THR A 41 -1.91 6.12 -17.67
N THR A 42 -1.25 5.53 -16.67
CA THR A 42 -1.74 5.49 -15.29
C THR A 42 -0.66 5.98 -14.31
N THR A 43 -1.09 6.24 -13.08
CA THR A 43 -0.25 6.75 -11.99
C THR A 43 -0.44 5.89 -10.76
N ILE A 44 0.65 5.57 -10.08
CA ILE A 44 0.64 4.94 -8.76
C ILE A 44 0.10 5.94 -7.74
N THR A 45 -0.95 5.56 -7.02
CA THR A 45 -1.57 6.41 -5.97
C THR A 45 -0.94 6.16 -4.62
N SER A 46 -0.64 4.90 -4.29
CA SER A 46 0.00 4.55 -3.02
C SER A 46 0.84 3.28 -3.14
N VAL A 47 1.85 3.20 -2.26
CA VAL A 47 2.65 1.98 -2.04
C VAL A 47 2.72 1.76 -0.53
N LYS A 48 2.27 0.59 -0.06
CA LYS A 48 2.30 0.20 1.34
C LYS A 48 3.34 -0.89 1.57
N ALA A 49 4.31 -0.64 2.47
CA ALA A 49 5.35 -1.60 2.81
C ALA A 49 4.84 -2.69 3.77
N GLN A 50 5.43 -3.88 3.64
CA GLN A 50 5.38 -4.98 4.62
C GLN A 50 6.78 -5.60 4.70
N SER A 51 6.99 -6.58 5.57
CA SER A 51 8.32 -7.18 5.82
C SER A 51 8.90 -7.84 4.57
N LYS A 52 8.14 -8.74 3.92
CA LYS A 52 8.56 -9.46 2.70
C LYS A 52 7.64 -9.18 1.51
N ALA A 53 6.94 -8.06 1.56
CA ALA A 53 5.98 -7.68 0.54
C ALA A 53 5.79 -6.16 0.46
N PHE A 54 5.20 -5.69 -0.63
CA PHE A 54 4.55 -4.38 -0.68
C PHE A 54 3.29 -4.44 -1.53
N THR A 55 2.33 -3.57 -1.23
CA THR A 55 1.10 -3.42 -2.00
C THR A 55 1.14 -2.13 -2.80
N VAL A 56 0.93 -2.21 -4.11
CA VAL A 56 0.84 -1.07 -5.02
C VAL A 56 -0.62 -0.82 -5.34
N LYS A 57 -1.08 0.44 -5.26
CA LYS A 57 -2.38 0.87 -5.79
C LYS A 57 -2.19 1.93 -6.88
N TRP A 58 -3.08 1.98 -7.85
CA TRP A 58 -3.01 2.92 -8.98
C TRP A 58 -4.39 3.42 -9.41
N LYS A 59 -4.41 4.50 -10.20
CA LYS A 59 -5.65 5.05 -10.77
C LYS A 59 -6.22 4.11 -11.84
N LYS A 60 -7.52 3.85 -11.77
CA LYS A 60 -8.26 3.07 -12.78
C LYS A 60 -8.22 3.78 -14.13
N LYS A 61 -8.12 3.00 -15.22
CA LYS A 61 -8.23 3.46 -16.61
C LYS A 61 -9.16 2.53 -17.40
N SER A 62 -9.93 3.12 -18.31
CA SER A 62 -10.82 2.44 -19.25
C SER A 62 -10.15 2.24 -20.62
N GLY A 63 -10.71 1.39 -21.47
CA GLY A 63 -10.24 1.20 -22.85
C GLY A 63 -8.92 0.44 -23.00
N ILE A 64 -8.45 -0.26 -21.95
CA ILE A 64 -7.20 -1.02 -21.91
C ILE A 64 -7.47 -2.51 -21.62
N THR A 65 -6.54 -3.38 -22.01
CA THR A 65 -6.57 -4.79 -21.61
C THR A 65 -6.16 -4.96 -20.16
N GLY A 66 -5.18 -4.18 -19.69
CA GLY A 66 -4.73 -4.26 -18.32
C GLY A 66 -3.47 -3.46 -18.02
N TYR A 67 -2.76 -3.87 -16.97
CA TYR A 67 -1.59 -3.16 -16.44
C TYR A 67 -0.34 -4.03 -16.42
N GLN A 68 0.82 -3.41 -16.51
CA GLN A 68 2.10 -4.03 -16.24
C GLN A 68 2.83 -3.24 -15.15
N ILE A 69 3.14 -3.91 -14.05
CA ILE A 69 3.97 -3.38 -12.98
C ILE A 69 5.39 -3.87 -13.22
N GLN A 70 6.37 -2.99 -13.10
CA GLN A 70 7.78 -3.35 -13.06
C GLN A 70 8.40 -2.87 -11.76
N TYR A 71 9.23 -3.72 -11.15
CA TYR A 71 9.93 -3.39 -9.92
C TYR A 71 11.37 -3.91 -9.94
N SER A 72 12.25 -3.21 -9.25
CA SER A 72 13.68 -3.55 -9.13
C SER A 72 14.28 -2.92 -7.87
N THR A 73 15.44 -3.39 -7.45
CA THR A 73 16.29 -2.69 -6.46
C THR A 73 17.11 -1.58 -7.12
N ASN A 74 17.17 -1.53 -8.46
CA ASN A 74 17.84 -0.48 -9.22
C ASN A 74 16.81 0.55 -9.73
N SER A 75 17.00 1.83 -9.37
CA SER A 75 16.10 2.94 -9.74
C SER A 75 16.01 3.20 -11.23
N LYS A 76 17.05 2.87 -11.99
CA LYS A 76 17.13 3.04 -13.45
C LYS A 76 16.56 1.84 -14.22
N PHE A 77 16.14 0.77 -13.52
CA PHE A 77 15.63 -0.46 -14.13
C PHE A 77 16.55 -1.02 -15.22
N LYS A 78 17.88 -0.96 -15.04
CA LYS A 78 18.85 -1.47 -16.02
C LYS A 78 19.13 -2.96 -15.89
N LYS A 79 19.05 -3.52 -14.66
CA LYS A 79 19.37 -4.93 -14.35
C LYS A 79 18.41 -5.47 -13.29
N GLY A 80 18.16 -6.80 -13.32
CA GLY A 80 17.39 -7.51 -12.28
C GLY A 80 15.91 -7.11 -12.19
N ASN A 81 15.33 -6.63 -13.29
CA ASN A 81 13.95 -6.15 -13.31
C ASN A 81 12.98 -7.33 -13.25
N LYS A 82 11.96 -7.21 -12.39
CA LYS A 82 10.83 -8.13 -12.38
C LYS A 82 9.59 -7.40 -12.90
N SER A 83 8.75 -8.12 -13.64
CA SER A 83 7.50 -7.55 -14.14
C SER A 83 6.31 -8.46 -13.87
N ILE A 84 5.15 -7.86 -13.64
CA ILE A 84 3.89 -8.54 -13.37
C ILE A 84 2.85 -7.97 -14.31
N LYS A 85 2.24 -8.84 -15.12
CA LYS A 85 1.14 -8.48 -16.01
C LYS A 85 -0.20 -8.76 -15.33
N ILE A 86 -1.07 -7.78 -15.31
CA ILE A 86 -2.41 -7.83 -14.73
C ILE A 86 -3.40 -7.78 -15.89
N LYS A 87 -4.06 -8.91 -16.15
CA LYS A 87 -4.95 -9.09 -17.31
C LYS A 87 -6.34 -8.46 -17.15
N ASN A 88 -6.67 -7.96 -15.97
CA ASN A 88 -7.96 -7.37 -15.66
C ASN A 88 -7.84 -5.86 -15.44
N ALA A 89 -8.46 -5.06 -16.32
CA ALA A 89 -8.47 -3.60 -16.24
C ALA A 89 -9.21 -3.04 -15.01
N LYS A 90 -10.09 -3.84 -14.38
CA LYS A 90 -10.80 -3.47 -13.14
C LYS A 90 -9.90 -3.54 -11.90
N THR A 91 -8.81 -4.30 -11.94
CA THR A 91 -7.88 -4.42 -10.81
C THR A 91 -7.07 -3.13 -10.64
N ILE A 92 -7.14 -2.55 -9.45
CA ILE A 92 -6.47 -1.29 -9.07
C ILE A 92 -5.40 -1.44 -7.98
N SER A 93 -5.16 -2.67 -7.53
CA SER A 93 -4.23 -3.00 -6.43
C SER A 93 -3.54 -4.33 -6.69
N LYS A 94 -2.26 -4.44 -6.31
CA LYS A 94 -1.52 -5.71 -6.32
C LYS A 94 -0.53 -5.77 -5.16
N LYS A 95 -0.60 -6.86 -4.39
CA LYS A 95 0.42 -7.25 -3.42
C LYS A 95 1.52 -8.04 -4.13
N ILE A 96 2.77 -7.60 -3.95
CA ILE A 96 3.99 -8.26 -4.44
C ILE A 96 4.67 -8.87 -3.22
N THR A 97 4.85 -10.19 -3.21
CA THR A 97 5.40 -10.97 -2.08
C THR A 97 6.78 -11.53 -2.42
N LYS A 98 7.37 -12.32 -1.50
CA LYS A 98 8.68 -12.97 -1.66
C LYS A 98 9.82 -11.96 -1.90
N LEU A 99 9.76 -10.82 -1.21
CA LEU A 99 10.79 -9.78 -1.25
C LEU A 99 11.73 -9.89 -0.05
N LYS A 100 12.91 -9.29 -0.16
CA LYS A 100 13.85 -9.18 0.97
C LYS A 100 13.35 -8.11 1.94
N ALA A 101 13.44 -8.39 3.24
CA ALA A 101 13.11 -7.43 4.29
C ALA A 101 14.12 -6.30 4.38
N ALA A 102 13.69 -5.17 4.95
CA ALA A 102 14.50 -3.95 5.12
C ALA A 102 15.18 -3.42 3.83
N LYS A 103 14.69 -3.80 2.65
CA LYS A 103 15.31 -3.49 1.35
C LYS A 103 14.49 -2.46 0.58
N LYS A 104 15.18 -1.52 -0.05
CA LYS A 104 14.57 -0.50 -0.92
C LYS A 104 14.26 -1.08 -2.30
N TYR A 105 13.05 -0.85 -2.77
CA TYR A 105 12.57 -1.21 -4.10
C TYR A 105 12.01 0.02 -4.81
N TYR A 106 12.14 0.02 -6.13
CA TYR A 106 11.59 1.00 -7.05
C TYR A 106 10.52 0.32 -7.89
N VAL A 107 9.39 1.00 -8.07
CA VAL A 107 8.25 0.47 -8.82
C VAL A 107 7.73 1.52 -9.79
N ARG A 108 7.35 1.04 -10.98
CA ARG A 108 6.65 1.81 -12.01
C ARG A 108 5.56 0.95 -12.64
N ILE A 109 4.56 1.59 -13.21
CA ILE A 109 3.42 0.92 -13.85
C ILE A 109 3.18 1.52 -15.23
N ARG A 110 2.67 0.71 -16.15
CA ARG A 110 2.12 1.15 -17.44
C ARG A 110 0.86 0.38 -17.77
N THR A 111 0.05 0.91 -18.67
CA THR A 111 -1.12 0.23 -19.23
C THR A 111 -0.73 -0.50 -20.52
N TYR A 112 -1.53 -1.48 -20.92
CA TYR A 112 -1.39 -2.15 -22.20
C TYR A 112 -2.74 -2.50 -22.82
N LYS A 113 -2.77 -2.55 -24.16
CA LYS A 113 -3.90 -3.01 -24.97
C LYS A 113 -3.37 -3.92 -26.07
N GLY A 114 -3.66 -5.21 -25.99
CA GLY A 114 -3.05 -6.22 -26.88
C GLY A 114 -1.51 -6.20 -26.79
N LYS A 115 -0.85 -5.97 -27.94
CA LYS A 115 0.63 -5.86 -28.06
C LYS A 115 1.18 -4.45 -27.77
N LYS A 116 0.32 -3.43 -27.65
CA LYS A 116 0.72 -2.02 -27.47
C LYS A 116 0.77 -1.63 -25.98
N TYR A 117 1.73 -0.78 -25.61
CA TYR A 117 1.96 -0.30 -24.24
C TYR A 117 2.04 1.22 -24.17
N SER A 118 1.61 1.81 -23.05
CA SER A 118 1.81 3.23 -22.78
C SER A 118 3.20 3.53 -22.20
N LYS A 119 3.53 4.83 -22.11
CA LYS A 119 4.70 5.32 -21.37
C LYS A 119 4.63 4.88 -19.90
N TRP A 120 5.79 4.62 -19.31
CA TRP A 120 5.89 4.31 -17.88
C TRP A 120 5.44 5.48 -17.01
N SER A 121 4.82 5.18 -15.87
CA SER A 121 4.54 6.16 -14.81
C SER A 121 5.83 6.70 -14.20
N LYS A 122 5.72 7.81 -13.47
CA LYS A 122 6.76 8.24 -12.51
C LYS A 122 7.08 7.10 -11.55
N VAL A 123 8.37 6.93 -11.26
CA VAL A 123 8.87 5.89 -10.36
C VAL A 123 8.52 6.24 -8.92
N LYS A 124 8.06 5.26 -8.16
CA LYS A 124 7.89 5.34 -6.70
C LYS A 124 8.89 4.42 -6.01
N SER A 125 9.42 4.84 -4.88
CA SER A 125 10.29 4.02 -4.04
C SER A 125 9.56 3.59 -2.77
N ILE A 126 9.86 2.39 -2.29
CA ILE A 126 9.39 1.89 -1.00
C ILE A 126 10.47 1.05 -0.34
N LYS A 127 10.64 1.16 0.98
CA LYS A 127 11.50 0.27 1.76
C LYS A 127 10.62 -0.75 2.44
N THR A 128 10.87 -2.05 2.22
CA THR A 128 10.20 -3.11 2.99
C THR A 128 10.55 -2.94 4.46
N THR A 129 9.61 -3.28 5.35
CA THR A 129 9.85 -3.14 6.80
C THR A 129 10.83 -4.23 7.26
N LYS A 130 11.40 -4.06 8.47
CA LYS A 130 12.11 -5.17 9.11
C LYS A 130 11.12 -6.34 9.30
N GLU A 131 11.64 -7.56 9.27
CA GLU A 131 10.84 -8.73 9.64
C GLU A 131 10.50 -8.60 11.12
N SER A 132 9.22 -8.43 11.44
CA SER A 132 8.74 -8.69 12.79
C SER A 132 8.93 -10.19 13.01
N LYS A 133 9.77 -10.56 13.97
CA LYS A 133 10.00 -11.94 14.38
C LYS A 133 8.73 -12.45 15.06
N CYS A 134 7.70 -12.82 14.28
CA CYS A 134 6.49 -13.61 14.63
C CYS A 134 5.50 -13.57 13.45
N THR A 135 5.55 -14.53 12.53
CA THR A 135 4.42 -15.01 11.67
C THR A 135 4.92 -16.07 10.67
N LYS A 136 5.46 -17.19 11.16
CA LYS A 136 5.74 -18.35 10.30
C LYS A 136 5.16 -19.67 10.76
N ASP A 137 4.60 -19.76 11.96
CA ASP A 137 4.00 -21.00 12.44
C ASP A 137 2.48 -20.81 12.51
N ASN A 138 1.84 -20.98 11.37
CA ASN A 138 0.38 -21.04 11.31
C ASN A 138 -0.07 -22.05 10.24
N ILE A 139 0.38 -23.30 10.43
CA ILE A 139 -0.31 -24.52 9.99
C ILE A 139 -0.11 -25.57 11.09
N GLN A 140 -0.67 -25.30 12.26
CA GLN A 140 -1.19 -26.29 13.22
C GLN A 140 -1.96 -25.50 14.27
N LYS A 141 -3.28 -25.45 14.11
CA LYS A 141 -4.21 -24.79 15.02
C LYS A 141 -4.50 -25.75 16.17
N GLU A 142 -3.56 -25.88 17.11
CA GLU A 142 -3.96 -26.11 18.49
C GLU A 142 -4.53 -24.78 19.00
N THR A 143 -5.71 -24.82 19.59
CA THR A 143 -6.33 -23.65 20.21
C THR A 143 -5.49 -23.24 21.41
N HIS A 144 -4.49 -22.40 21.21
CA HIS A 144 -3.74 -21.75 22.28
C HIS A 144 -4.30 -20.33 22.46
N CYS A 145 -4.33 -19.83 23.70
CA CYS A 145 -4.62 -18.43 24.03
C CYS A 145 -6.08 -17.92 23.83
N THR A 146 -7.10 -18.79 23.89
CA THR A 146 -8.52 -18.37 23.78
C THR A 146 -9.12 -17.81 25.08
N ASN A 147 -8.58 -18.17 26.24
CA ASN A 147 -8.94 -17.63 27.56
C ASN A 147 -7.68 -17.54 28.45
N ASN A 148 -7.77 -16.92 29.63
CA ASN A 148 -6.62 -16.81 30.55
C ASN A 148 -6.12 -18.17 31.05
N ASN A 149 -6.97 -19.20 31.08
CA ASN A 149 -6.61 -20.56 31.53
C ASN A 149 -5.83 -21.36 30.47
N ASN A 150 -5.85 -20.92 29.22
CA ASN A 150 -5.16 -21.53 28.08
C ASN A 150 -3.91 -20.73 27.68
N HIS A 151 -3.44 -19.87 28.59
CA HIS A 151 -2.05 -19.47 28.66
C HIS A 151 -1.49 -20.25 29.83
N SER A 152 -0.39 -20.99 29.64
CA SER A 152 0.25 -21.71 30.74
C SER A 152 0.37 -20.77 31.94
N ILE A 153 -0.32 -21.06 33.04
CA ILE A 153 -0.31 -20.25 34.29
C ILE A 153 1.11 -20.09 34.88
N LYS A 154 2.11 -20.76 34.30
CA LYS A 154 3.53 -20.60 34.58
C LYS A 154 4.18 -19.42 33.83
N CYS A 155 3.42 -18.60 33.08
CA CYS A 155 3.93 -17.46 32.32
C CYS A 155 4.07 -16.18 33.18
N GLY A 156 5.01 -16.24 34.11
CA GLY A 156 5.36 -15.13 34.98
C GLY A 156 4.47 -14.98 36.22
N ASN A 157 4.93 -14.20 37.19
CA ASN A 157 4.34 -14.11 38.54
C ASN A 157 3.27 -13.00 38.70
N MET A 158 2.97 -12.23 37.65
CA MET A 158 1.89 -11.23 37.68
C MET A 158 0.48 -11.85 37.74
N GLY A 159 0.36 -13.16 37.50
CA GLY A 159 -0.90 -13.91 37.66
C GLY A 159 -2.01 -13.56 36.66
N ARG A 160 -1.74 -12.70 35.67
CA ARG A 160 -2.73 -12.28 34.67
C ARG A 160 -2.09 -11.82 33.36
N TRP A 161 -2.92 -11.82 32.31
CA TRP A 161 -2.57 -11.27 31.01
C TRP A 161 -3.27 -9.93 30.75
N PHE A 162 -2.60 -9.05 30.00
CA PHE A 162 -3.01 -7.70 29.66
C PHE A 162 -3.15 -7.54 28.14
N ASN A 163 -3.94 -6.57 27.68
CA ASN A 163 -4.12 -6.34 26.24
C ASN A 163 -3.04 -5.44 25.63
N SER A 164 -2.33 -4.69 26.46
CA SER A 164 -1.24 -3.78 26.04
C SER A 164 -0.13 -3.76 27.08
N ARG A 165 1.04 -3.25 26.68
CA ARG A 165 2.15 -2.98 27.60
C ARG A 165 1.75 -1.93 28.64
N ASP A 166 1.05 -0.87 28.22
CA ASP A 166 0.60 0.20 29.11
C ASP A 166 -0.31 -0.31 30.24
N GLU A 167 -1.13 -1.35 29.98
CA GLU A 167 -1.91 -2.01 31.03
C GLU A 167 -1.04 -2.75 32.06
N VAL A 168 0.12 -3.30 31.65
CA VAL A 168 1.11 -3.90 32.57
C VAL A 168 1.73 -2.82 33.45
N ASP A 169 2.15 -1.71 32.83
CA ASP A 169 2.80 -0.59 33.51
C ASP A 169 1.85 0.01 34.57
N ASN A 170 0.58 0.23 34.20
CA ASN A 170 -0.46 0.69 35.11
C ASN A 170 -0.72 -0.29 36.25
N TYR A 171 -0.67 -1.60 36.00
CA TYR A 171 -0.87 -2.61 37.03
C TYR A 171 0.28 -2.62 38.04
N TRP A 172 1.53 -2.49 37.60
CA TRP A 172 2.67 -2.37 38.52
C TRP A 172 2.54 -1.14 39.42
N VAL A 173 2.22 0.03 38.85
CA VAL A 173 1.98 1.26 39.62
C VAL A 173 0.86 1.07 40.65
N GLN A 174 -0.22 0.37 40.29
CA GLN A 174 -1.31 0.08 41.23
C GLN A 174 -0.86 -0.82 42.39
N VAL A 175 -0.06 -1.85 42.11
CA VAL A 175 0.45 -2.77 43.13
C VAL A 175 1.40 -2.05 44.09
N ASP A 176 2.36 -1.28 43.57
CA ASP A 176 3.30 -0.51 44.39
C ASP A 176 2.58 0.52 45.28
N ASN A 177 1.64 1.29 44.70
CA ASN A 177 0.84 2.24 45.46
C ASN A 177 -0.01 1.58 46.56
N ASN A 178 -0.48 0.35 46.34
CA ASN A 178 -1.26 -0.38 47.34
C ASN A 178 -0.38 -0.77 48.54
N TYR A 179 0.81 -1.34 48.30
CA TYR A 179 1.74 -1.65 49.39
C TYR A 179 2.25 -0.40 50.10
N ALA A 180 2.50 0.70 49.37
CA ALA A 180 2.88 1.97 49.96
C ALA A 180 1.78 2.50 50.90
N LYS A 181 0.51 2.36 50.50
CA LYS A 181 -0.64 2.73 51.35
C LYS A 181 -0.70 1.88 52.62
N GLN A 182 -0.56 0.55 52.51
CA GLN A 182 -0.56 -0.36 53.67
C GLN A 182 0.60 -0.09 54.65
N TYR A 183 1.72 0.44 54.15
CA TYR A 183 2.80 0.87 55.01
C TYR A 183 2.46 2.19 55.73
N LEU A 184 1.91 3.17 55.00
CA LEU A 184 1.54 4.48 55.55
C LEU A 184 0.39 4.41 56.56
N ASP A 185 -0.54 3.48 56.39
CA ASP A 185 -1.64 3.26 57.33
C ASP A 185 -1.26 2.35 58.52
N GLY A 186 -0.02 1.85 58.56
CA GLY A 186 0.50 1.00 59.63
C GLY A 186 0.03 -0.46 59.57
N THR A 187 -0.63 -0.88 58.49
CA THR A 187 -1.08 -2.28 58.30
C THR A 187 0.10 -3.25 58.13
N ILE A 188 1.17 -2.82 57.46
CA ILE A 188 2.39 -3.62 57.30
C ILE A 188 3.60 -2.87 57.84
N THR A 189 4.58 -3.63 58.33
CA THR A 189 5.87 -3.08 58.77
C THR A 189 6.73 -2.65 57.59
N PHE A 190 7.73 -1.80 57.83
CA PHE A 190 8.72 -1.43 56.80
C PHE A 190 9.45 -2.65 56.21
N LYS A 191 9.74 -3.65 57.04
CA LYS A 191 10.37 -4.91 56.60
C LYS A 191 9.45 -5.66 55.63
N GLU A 192 8.18 -5.82 55.99
CA GLU A 192 7.20 -6.46 55.11
C GLU A 192 6.95 -5.68 53.82
N TYR A 193 6.96 -4.35 53.88
CA TYR A 193 6.88 -3.51 52.68
C TYR A 193 8.05 -3.79 51.73
N GLY A 194 9.28 -3.87 52.25
CA GLY A 194 10.47 -4.19 51.46
C GLY A 194 10.45 -5.59 50.84
N GLU A 195 9.83 -6.57 51.50
CA GLU A 195 9.69 -7.95 51.00
C GLU A 195 8.52 -8.11 50.02
N LYS A 196 7.39 -7.42 50.26
CA LYS A 196 6.13 -7.58 49.51
C LYS A 196 6.01 -6.63 48.32
N SER A 197 6.57 -5.42 48.40
CA SER A 197 6.45 -4.44 47.31
C SER A 197 7.46 -4.75 46.19
N PRO A 198 7.02 -4.84 44.93
CA PRO A 198 7.92 -5.11 43.82
C PRO A 198 8.84 -3.91 43.52
N CYS A 199 10.16 -4.09 43.58
CA CYS A 199 11.15 -3.06 43.25
C CYS A 199 11.22 -2.76 41.73
N GLY A 200 10.58 -3.59 40.91
CA GLY A 200 10.44 -3.37 39.48
C GLY A 200 9.70 -4.51 38.80
N TYR A 201 9.74 -4.52 37.47
CA TYR A 201 9.19 -5.62 36.68
C TYR A 201 9.89 -5.77 35.35
N GLU A 202 9.70 -6.92 34.73
CA GLU A 202 9.94 -7.15 33.32
C GLU A 202 8.66 -7.64 32.66
N CYS A 203 8.45 -7.29 31.40
CA CYS A 203 7.24 -7.65 30.66
C CYS A 203 7.56 -8.15 29.27
N TRP A 204 6.72 -9.04 28.76
CA TRP A 204 6.82 -9.60 27.42
C TRP A 204 5.43 -9.89 26.85
N SER A 205 5.34 -9.93 25.52
CA SER A 205 4.11 -10.30 24.82
C SER A 205 4.12 -11.77 24.42
N CYS A 206 2.98 -12.43 24.52
CA CYS A 206 2.75 -13.74 23.90
C CYS A 206 2.90 -13.62 22.39
N SER A 207 3.79 -14.43 21.81
CA SER A 207 4.04 -14.48 20.36
C SER A 207 2.80 -14.86 19.55
N TYR A 208 1.86 -15.55 20.18
CA TYR A 208 0.69 -16.12 19.51
C TYR A 208 -0.51 -15.17 19.46
N CYS A 209 -0.87 -14.57 20.59
CA CYS A 209 -2.06 -13.73 20.71
C CYS A 209 -1.77 -12.23 20.89
N GLY A 210 -0.50 -11.85 21.13
CA GLY A 210 -0.10 -10.46 21.35
C GLY A 210 -0.48 -9.88 22.72
N LYS A 211 -1.13 -10.65 23.60
CA LYS A 211 -1.34 -10.27 25.00
C LYS A 211 -0.02 -10.14 25.74
N TRP A 212 0.00 -9.34 26.81
CA TRP A 212 1.17 -9.04 27.62
C TRP A 212 1.09 -9.69 29.00
N THR A 213 2.23 -10.07 29.57
CA THR A 213 2.38 -10.51 30.96
C THR A 213 3.80 -10.15 31.42
N GLY A 214 4.14 -10.43 32.67
CA GLY A 214 5.45 -10.11 33.22
C GLY A 214 5.78 -10.81 34.52
N ASN A 215 6.98 -10.48 35.01
CA ASN A 215 7.45 -10.81 36.35
C ASN A 215 7.67 -9.52 37.13
N PHE A 216 7.06 -9.43 38.30
CA PHE A 216 7.53 -8.58 39.38
C PHE A 216 8.91 -9.04 39.84
N LYS A 217 9.77 -8.06 40.11
CA LYS A 217 11.08 -8.22 40.72
C LYS A 217 10.97 -7.75 42.17
N TYR A 218 11.57 -8.53 43.06
CA TYR A 218 11.65 -8.26 44.48
C TYR A 218 13.12 -8.23 44.87
N ASN A 219 13.43 -7.54 45.96
CA ASN A 219 14.78 -7.47 46.52
C ASN A 219 15.09 -8.67 47.42
#